data_AF-A0A6A6KD41-F1
#
_entry.id   AF-A0A6A6KD41-F1
#
_cell.length_a   1.000
_cell.length_b   1.000
_cell.length_c   1.000
_cell.angle_alpha   90.00
_cell.angle_beta   90.00
_cell.angle_gamma   90.00
#
_symmetry.space_group_name_H-M   'P 1'
#
loop_
_entity.id
_entity.type
_entity.pdbx_description
1 polymer ?
#
loop_
_entity_poly.entity_id
_entity_poly.type
_entity_poly.pdbx_seq_one_letter_code
_entity_poly.pdbx_strand_id
1 'polypeptide(L)'
;MNTVLSAMALDYPPEKLSVYLSDDGGSSPTLRVLERLVLLLEEVLSSGGSVQTWWNEQRIWMIKSVTVYTYGSLDAILKWVGLRKASFVPTNKVAKEGQITLYQKGKFSYQASTVLLAPMVALIILNMVSLVGRVARMFIPGTWKYMFGQVFLTLYNVALNFPVIEGMLLRKDEGRIPFSVSLLSVVFSLAFLYLGSIAL
;
A
#
# COMPACT_ATOMS: atom_id res chain seq x y z
N MET A 1 27.92 -1.03 -3.61
CA MET A 1 29.21 -1.74 -3.71
C MET A 1 30.00 -1.81 -2.39
N ASN A 2 29.44 -1.38 -1.23
CA ASN A 2 30.16 -1.37 0.05
C ASN A 2 29.66 -2.40 1.08
N THR A 3 28.45 -2.95 0.93
CA THR A 3 27.88 -3.89 1.91
C THR A 3 28.46 -5.30 1.79
N VAL A 4 28.81 -5.72 0.57
CA VAL A 4 29.38 -7.06 0.30
C VAL A 4 30.81 -7.16 0.83
N LEU A 5 31.64 -6.12 0.64
CA LEU A 5 32.98 -6.06 1.24
C LEU A 5 32.92 -6.02 2.78
N SER A 6 31.92 -5.35 3.37
CA SER A 6 31.76 -5.30 4.82
C SER A 6 31.31 -6.64 5.43
N ALA A 7 30.66 -7.51 4.65
CA ALA A 7 30.27 -8.85 5.07
C ALA A 7 31.44 -9.86 5.01
N MET A 8 32.37 -9.67 4.06
CA MET A 8 33.57 -10.53 3.93
C MET A 8 34.71 -10.18 4.90
N ALA A 9 34.63 -9.04 5.58
CA ALA A 9 35.65 -8.59 6.56
C ALA A 9 35.32 -9.00 8.02
N LEU A 10 34.20 -9.67 8.26
CA LEU A 10 33.82 -10.20 9.58
C LEU A 10 34.31 -11.65 9.69
N ASP A 11 35.21 -11.90 10.64
CA ASP A 11 35.82 -13.21 10.90
C ASP A 11 34.82 -14.16 11.59
N TYR A 12 33.83 -14.63 10.82
CA TYR A 12 32.76 -15.51 11.29
C TYR A 12 33.18 -16.99 11.16
N PRO A 13 32.85 -17.85 12.14
CA PRO A 13 33.15 -19.27 12.05
C PRO A 13 32.46 -19.90 10.82
N PRO A 14 33.21 -20.60 9.95
CA PRO A 14 32.74 -21.04 8.63
C PRO A 14 31.57 -22.02 8.68
N GLU A 15 31.34 -22.67 9.82
CA GLU A 15 30.30 -23.68 10.03
C GLU A 15 28.89 -23.08 10.23
N LYS A 16 28.76 -21.76 10.44
CA LYS A 16 27.48 -21.08 10.74
C LYS A 16 27.07 -20.04 9.71
N LEU A 17 27.83 -19.88 8.62
CA LEU A 17 27.58 -18.86 7.61
C LEU A 17 26.78 -19.44 6.43
N SER A 18 25.45 -19.43 6.50
CA SER A 18 24.60 -19.67 5.34
C SER A 18 24.18 -18.34 4.71
N VAL A 19 24.99 -17.82 3.80
CA VAL A 19 24.59 -16.67 2.96
C VAL A 19 23.69 -17.17 1.84
N TYR A 20 22.38 -17.00 2.01
CA TYR A 20 21.42 -17.18 0.92
C TYR A 20 21.32 -15.90 0.12
N LEU A 21 21.98 -15.88 -1.04
CA LEU A 21 21.74 -14.93 -2.12
C LEU A 21 21.21 -15.73 -3.31
N SER A 22 19.89 -15.91 -3.38
CA SER A 22 19.22 -16.42 -4.58
C SER A 22 18.57 -15.24 -5.30
N ASP A 23 19.34 -14.64 -6.21
CA ASP A 23 18.85 -13.73 -7.23
C ASP A 23 18.48 -14.57 -8.46
N ASP A 24 17.33 -15.25 -8.41
CA ASP A 24 16.76 -15.92 -9.58
C ASP A 24 15.78 -14.98 -10.27
N GLY A 25 16.35 -14.07 -11.06
CA GLY A 25 15.66 -13.15 -11.97
C GLY A 25 14.91 -13.82 -13.14
N GLY A 26 14.30 -14.98 -12.92
CA GLY A 26 13.59 -15.77 -13.94
C GLY A 26 12.08 -15.96 -13.72
N SER A 27 11.52 -15.55 -12.57
CA SER A 27 10.09 -15.73 -12.29
C SER A 27 9.28 -14.50 -12.71
N SER A 28 8.15 -14.75 -13.39
CA SER A 28 7.17 -13.71 -13.77
C SER A 28 6.88 -12.81 -12.57
N PRO A 29 6.68 -11.48 -12.74
CA PRO A 29 6.42 -10.56 -11.63
C PRO A 29 5.32 -11.05 -10.67
N THR A 30 4.33 -11.79 -11.16
CA THR A 30 3.27 -12.40 -10.35
C THR A 30 3.76 -13.50 -9.40
N LEU A 31 4.71 -14.32 -9.82
CA LEU A 31 5.27 -15.39 -8.99
C LEU A 31 6.10 -14.82 -7.84
N ARG A 32 6.94 -13.82 -8.10
CA ARG A 32 7.71 -13.13 -7.05
C ARG A 32 6.81 -12.49 -6.00
N VAL A 33 5.68 -11.93 -6.43
CA VAL A 33 4.70 -11.38 -5.49
C VAL A 33 4.12 -12.50 -4.64
N LEU A 34 3.71 -13.63 -5.22
CA LEU A 34 3.16 -14.77 -4.47
C LEU A 34 4.19 -15.34 -3.47
N GLU A 35 5.43 -15.56 -3.90
CA GLU A 35 6.53 -16.01 -3.03
C GLU A 35 6.74 -15.05 -1.87
N ARG A 36 6.78 -13.73 -2.14
CA ARG A 36 6.89 -12.69 -1.12
C ARG A 36 5.74 -12.75 -0.11
N LEU A 37 4.50 -12.97 -0.57
CA LEU A 37 3.33 -13.06 0.30
C LEU A 37 3.42 -14.25 1.26
N VAL A 38 3.88 -15.40 0.75
CA VAL A 38 4.04 -16.64 1.52
C VAL A 38 5.19 -16.52 2.52
N LEU A 39 6.34 -16.00 2.09
CA LEU A 39 7.49 -15.77 2.99
C LEU A 39 7.14 -14.79 4.12
N LEU A 40 6.42 -13.71 3.81
CA LEU A 40 5.99 -12.77 4.85
C LEU A 40 5.00 -13.43 5.82
N LEU A 41 4.18 -14.37 5.37
CA LEU A 41 3.28 -15.11 6.27
C LEU A 41 4.10 -15.98 7.23
N GLU A 42 5.08 -16.72 6.71
CA GLU A 42 5.97 -17.55 7.51
C GLU A 42 6.77 -16.71 8.53
N GLU A 43 7.31 -15.57 8.11
CA GLU A 43 8.03 -14.64 8.98
C GLU A 43 7.15 -14.11 10.11
N VAL A 44 5.91 -13.71 9.80
CA VAL A 44 4.96 -13.22 10.80
C VAL A 44 4.57 -14.33 11.78
N LEU A 45 4.36 -15.55 11.31
CA LEU A 45 4.01 -16.67 12.19
C LEU A 45 5.21 -17.10 13.06
N SER A 46 6.42 -17.13 12.49
CA SER A 46 7.68 -17.45 13.19
C SER A 46 8.03 -16.41 14.26
N SER A 47 7.72 -15.14 14.02
CA SER A 47 7.87 -14.05 15.00
C SER A 47 6.75 -14.01 16.08
N GLY A 48 5.81 -14.96 16.07
CA GLY A 48 4.71 -15.04 17.04
C GLY A 48 3.52 -14.10 16.73
N GLY A 49 3.49 -13.51 15.53
CA GLY A 49 2.38 -12.72 15.04
C GLY A 49 1.19 -13.56 14.56
N SER A 50 0.02 -12.91 14.47
CA SER A 50 -1.21 -13.56 13.99
C SER A 50 -1.40 -13.38 12.47
N VAL A 51 -2.32 -14.13 11.86
CA VAL A 51 -2.75 -13.90 10.47
C VAL A 51 -3.30 -12.48 10.27
N GLN A 52 -3.91 -11.89 11.30
CA GLN A 52 -4.34 -10.49 11.26
C GLN A 52 -3.15 -9.52 11.20
N THR A 53 -2.05 -9.85 11.86
CA THR A 53 -0.78 -9.11 11.76
C THR A 53 -0.26 -9.17 10.32
N TRP A 54 -0.21 -10.35 9.72
CA TRP A 54 0.21 -10.51 8.31
C TRP A 54 -0.68 -9.70 7.36
N TRP A 55 -2.00 -9.75 7.53
CA TRP A 55 -2.94 -8.98 6.71
C TRP A 55 -2.73 -7.46 6.84
N ASN A 56 -2.43 -6.99 8.06
CA ASN A 56 -2.12 -5.59 8.32
C ASN A 56 -0.77 -5.17 7.71
N GLU A 57 0.25 -6.03 7.78
CA GLU A 57 1.56 -5.77 7.16
C GLU A 57 1.45 -5.60 5.64
N GLN A 58 0.69 -6.47 4.98
CA GLN A 58 0.40 -6.33 3.54
C GLN A 58 -0.24 -4.98 3.22
N ARG A 59 -1.18 -4.53 4.06
CA ARG A 59 -1.83 -3.22 3.88
C ARG A 59 -0.83 -2.09 4.04
N ILE A 60 -0.05 -2.11 5.12
CA ILE A 60 0.94 -1.07 5.42
C ILE A 60 1.98 -0.99 4.30
N TRP A 61 2.42 -2.13 3.77
CA TRP A 61 3.35 -2.19 2.66
C TRP A 61 2.79 -1.49 1.41
N MET A 62 1.53 -1.77 1.04
CA MET A 62 0.88 -1.07 -0.08
C MET A 62 0.76 0.44 0.17
N ILE A 63 0.36 0.84 1.38
CA ILE A 63 0.22 2.26 1.74
C ILE A 63 1.57 2.97 1.64
N LYS A 64 2.64 2.39 2.19
CA LYS A 64 4.01 2.94 2.10
C LYS A 64 4.45 3.06 0.64
N SER A 65 4.12 2.06 -0.18
CA SER A 65 4.49 2.06 -1.60
C SER A 65 3.82 3.18 -2.38
N VAL A 66 2.51 3.37 -2.20
CA VAL A 66 1.74 4.41 -2.91
C VAL A 66 2.09 5.82 -2.42
N THR A 67 2.33 5.98 -1.13
CA THR A 67 2.42 7.32 -0.51
C THR A 67 3.86 7.75 -0.29
N VAL A 68 4.62 6.99 0.52
CA VAL A 68 5.96 7.37 0.97
C VAL A 68 6.96 7.35 -0.19
N TYR A 69 6.95 6.32 -1.03
CA TYR A 69 7.89 6.25 -2.15
C TYR A 69 7.56 7.26 -3.24
N THR A 70 6.28 7.49 -3.54
CA THR A 70 5.85 8.51 -4.51
C THR A 70 6.22 9.90 -4.02
N TYR A 71 5.87 10.25 -2.79
CA TYR A 71 6.16 11.58 -2.24
C TYR A 71 7.66 11.79 -2.04
N GLY A 72 8.39 10.75 -1.58
CA GLY A 72 9.84 10.79 -1.43
C GLY A 72 10.57 11.01 -2.75
N SER A 73 10.14 10.30 -3.81
CA SER A 73 10.69 10.48 -5.16
C SER A 73 10.37 11.86 -5.73
N LEU A 74 9.12 12.33 -5.58
CA LEU A 74 8.72 13.67 -6.00
C LEU A 74 9.52 14.76 -5.27
N ASP A 75 9.71 14.64 -3.94
CA ASP A 75 10.52 15.58 -3.17
C ASP A 75 11.99 15.57 -3.63
N ALA A 76 12.55 14.39 -3.91
CA ALA A 76 13.91 14.27 -4.44
C ALA A 76 14.05 14.97 -5.81
N ILE A 77 13.08 14.79 -6.71
CA ILE A 77 13.05 15.47 -8.02
C ILE A 77 12.91 16.98 -7.84
N LEU A 78 11.97 17.44 -7.00
CA LEU A 78 11.76 18.87 -6.76
C LEU A 78 12.99 19.56 -6.16
N LYS A 79 13.74 18.85 -5.32
CA LYS A 79 15.04 19.32 -4.80
C LYS A 79 16.09 19.36 -5.90
N TRP A 80 16.16 18.33 -6.74
CA TRP A 80 17.11 18.27 -7.85
C TRP A 80 16.87 19.39 -8.89
N VAL A 81 15.60 19.72 -9.18
CA VAL A 81 15.22 20.84 -10.07
C VAL A 81 15.38 22.22 -9.38
N GLY A 82 15.71 22.25 -8.08
CA GLY A 82 15.90 23.50 -7.32
C GLY A 82 14.59 24.22 -6.95
N LEU A 83 13.44 23.59 -7.16
CA LEU A 83 12.12 24.17 -6.88
C LEU A 83 11.77 24.19 -5.39
N ARG A 84 12.45 23.38 -4.57
CA ARG A 84 12.14 23.26 -3.14
C ARG A 84 13.40 23.09 -2.31
N LYS A 85 13.53 23.88 -1.23
CA LYS A 85 14.59 23.72 -0.23
C LYS A 85 14.20 22.60 0.75
N ALA A 86 15.19 21.83 1.20
CA ALA A 86 14.95 20.82 2.24
C ALA A 86 14.49 21.52 3.53
N SER A 87 13.25 21.28 3.93
CA SER A 87 12.69 21.77 5.19
C SER A 87 12.40 20.57 6.08
N PHE A 88 13.10 20.47 7.20
CA PHE A 88 12.84 19.46 8.21
C PHE A 88 12.01 20.12 9.31
N VAL A 89 10.68 19.97 9.22
CA VAL A 89 9.77 20.39 10.29
C VAL A 89 9.59 19.21 11.23
N PRO A 90 10.04 19.29 12.49
CA PRO A 90 9.83 18.24 13.46
C PRO A 90 8.33 17.97 13.61
N THR A 91 7.93 16.70 13.50
CA THR A 91 6.53 16.33 13.68
C THR A 91 6.21 16.31 15.16
N ASN A 92 5.11 16.97 15.54
CA ASN A 92 4.62 16.90 16.92
C ASN A 92 4.13 15.48 17.21
N LYS A 93 4.70 14.84 18.23
CA LYS A 93 4.38 13.45 18.65
C LYS A 93 3.26 13.39 19.70
N VAL A 94 2.63 14.51 20.04
CA VAL A 94 1.50 14.53 20.97
C VAL A 94 0.30 13.84 20.32
N ALA A 95 0.02 12.61 20.77
CA ALA A 95 -1.16 11.86 20.38
C ALA A 95 -2.39 12.38 21.14
N LYS A 96 -3.48 12.64 20.44
CA LYS A 96 -4.76 13.00 21.08
C LYS A 96 -5.34 11.75 21.76
N GLU A 97 -6.06 11.90 22.87
CA GLU A 97 -6.64 10.77 23.63
C GLU A 97 -7.50 9.84 22.76
N GLY A 98 -8.28 10.39 21.82
CA GLY A 98 -9.05 9.63 20.82
C GLY A 98 -8.18 8.76 19.89
N GLN A 99 -6.94 9.17 19.59
CA GLN A 99 -6.00 8.37 18.80
C GLN A 99 -5.40 7.23 19.61
N ILE A 100 -5.10 7.46 20.89
CA ILE A 100 -4.54 6.46 21.80
C ILE A 100 -5.55 5.32 22.03
N THR A 101 -6.82 5.65 22.23
CA THR A 101 -7.89 4.67 22.42
C THR A 101 -8.16 3.82 21.17
N LEU A 102 -8.04 4.40 19.97
CA LEU A 102 -8.14 3.66 18.71
C LEU A 102 -6.93 2.74 18.50
N TYR A 103 -5.73 3.21 18.84
CA TYR A 103 -4.51 2.43 18.78
C TYR A 103 -4.57 1.20 19.69
N GLN A 104 -5.01 1.37 20.95
CA GLN A 104 -5.22 0.25 21.88
C GLN A 104 -6.25 -0.77 21.37
N LYS A 105 -7.22 -0.33 20.57
CA LYS A 105 -8.22 -1.20 19.93
C LYS A 105 -7.74 -1.83 18.60
N GLY A 106 -6.48 -1.62 18.21
CA GLY A 106 -5.93 -2.10 16.94
C GLY A 106 -6.58 -1.46 15.71
N LYS A 107 -7.24 -0.31 15.87
CA LYS A 107 -7.92 0.40 14.77
C LYS A 107 -7.05 1.54 14.25
N PHE A 108 -6.94 1.61 12.92
CA PHE A 108 -6.25 2.71 12.26
C PHE A 108 -6.97 4.04 12.53
N SER A 109 -6.20 5.07 12.87
CA SER A 109 -6.65 6.45 12.88
C SER A 109 -6.22 7.11 11.57
N TYR A 110 -7.18 7.64 10.82
CA TYR A 110 -6.92 8.29 9.51
C TYR A 110 -6.76 9.80 9.61
N GLN A 111 -6.47 10.32 10.81
CA GLN A 111 -6.24 11.74 11.06
C GLN A 111 -4.86 12.24 10.56
N ALA A 112 -4.25 11.52 9.62
CA ALA A 112 -2.98 11.84 8.99
C ALA A 112 -3.13 12.96 7.94
N SER A 113 -2.00 13.48 7.45
CA SER A 113 -1.98 14.52 6.42
C SER A 113 -2.84 14.13 5.21
N THR A 114 -3.75 15.03 4.81
CA THR A 114 -4.64 14.88 3.65
C THR A 114 -3.85 14.54 2.37
N VAL A 115 -2.62 15.03 2.27
CA VAL A 115 -1.70 14.80 1.15
C VAL A 115 -1.24 13.34 1.04
N LEU A 116 -1.06 12.65 2.18
CA LEU A 116 -0.69 11.24 2.19
C LEU A 116 -1.91 10.34 1.99
N LEU A 117 -3.06 10.77 2.49
CA LEU A 117 -4.28 9.96 2.46
C LEU A 117 -5.00 10.00 1.10
N ALA A 118 -5.04 11.15 0.44
CA ALA A 118 -5.82 11.34 -0.79
C ALA A 118 -5.42 10.40 -1.95
N PRO A 119 -4.13 10.18 -2.28
CA PRO A 119 -3.75 9.26 -3.36
C PRO A 119 -4.18 7.81 -3.08
N MET A 120 -4.08 7.37 -1.82
CA MET A 120 -4.49 6.03 -1.41
C MET A 120 -6.01 5.86 -1.54
N VAL A 121 -6.78 6.84 -1.04
CA VAL A 121 -8.24 6.83 -1.13
C VAL A 121 -8.71 6.88 -2.59
N ALA A 122 -8.06 7.67 -3.45
CA ALA A 122 -8.37 7.73 -4.87
C ALA A 122 -8.17 6.38 -5.58
N LEU A 123 -7.08 5.65 -5.27
CA LEU A 123 -6.85 4.30 -5.82
C LEU A 123 -7.89 3.29 -5.34
N ILE A 124 -8.31 3.36 -4.07
CA ILE A 124 -9.36 2.47 -3.54
C ILE A 124 -10.71 2.75 -4.22
N ILE A 125 -11.05 4.02 -4.43
CA ILE A 125 -12.27 4.42 -5.15
C ILE A 125 -12.23 3.89 -6.59
N LEU A 126 -11.11 4.09 -7.30
CA LEU A 126 -10.93 3.56 -8.67
C LEU A 126 -11.05 2.03 -8.70
N ASN A 127 -10.44 1.34 -7.74
CA ASN A 127 -10.53 -0.12 -7.64
C ASN A 127 -11.98 -0.59 -7.43
N MET A 128 -12.73 0.08 -6.54
CA MET A 128 -14.15 -0.20 -6.28
C MET A 128 -15.02 0.02 -7.52
N VAL A 129 -14.87 1.15 -8.22
CA VAL A 129 -15.60 1.43 -9.47
C VAL A 129 -15.25 0.40 -10.54
N SER A 130 -13.97 0.03 -10.64
CA SER A 130 -13.53 -0.99 -11.60
C SER A 130 -14.08 -2.38 -11.30
N LEU A 131 -14.21 -2.75 -10.02
CA LEU A 131 -14.79 -4.03 -9.61
C LEU A 131 -16.25 -4.13 -10.06
N VAL A 132 -17.04 -3.08 -9.83
CA VAL A 132 -18.44 -3.00 -10.28
C VAL A 132 -18.52 -3.14 -11.81
N GLY A 133 -17.69 -2.40 -12.54
CA GLY A 133 -17.64 -2.49 -14.00
C GLY A 133 -17.22 -3.87 -14.52
N ARG A 134 -16.27 -4.54 -13.86
CA ARG A 134 -15.80 -5.89 -14.23
C ARG A 134 -16.85 -6.96 -13.94
N VAL A 135 -17.54 -6.88 -12.81
CA VAL A 135 -18.64 -7.78 -12.46
C VAL A 135 -19.79 -7.61 -13.45
N ALA A 136 -20.16 -6.38 -13.82
CA ALA A 136 -21.18 -6.12 -14.82
C ALA A 136 -20.83 -6.75 -16.19
N ARG A 137 -19.56 -6.66 -16.61
CA ARG A 137 -19.07 -7.25 -17.87
C ARG A 137 -18.98 -8.78 -17.85
N MET A 138 -18.96 -9.39 -16.68
CA MET A 138 -18.98 -10.85 -16.53
C MET A 138 -20.30 -11.45 -17.01
N PHE A 139 -21.40 -10.68 -17.00
CA PHE A 139 -22.68 -11.17 -17.54
C PHE A 139 -22.73 -11.23 -19.07
N ILE A 140 -21.68 -10.77 -19.77
CA ILE A 140 -21.56 -10.86 -21.23
C ILE A 140 -21.04 -12.27 -21.60
N PRO A 141 -21.72 -13.03 -22.46
CA PRO A 141 -21.25 -14.35 -22.90
C PRO A 141 -19.85 -14.27 -23.53
N GLY A 142 -18.97 -15.22 -23.19
CA GLY A 142 -17.64 -15.35 -23.79
C GLY A 142 -16.50 -14.56 -23.13
N THR A 143 -16.77 -13.66 -22.17
CA THR A 143 -15.73 -12.84 -21.51
C THR A 143 -15.15 -13.47 -20.24
N TRP A 144 -15.86 -14.42 -19.61
CA TRP A 144 -15.54 -15.01 -18.30
C TRP A 144 -14.09 -15.45 -18.13
N LYS A 145 -13.55 -16.19 -19.11
CA LYS A 145 -12.19 -16.77 -19.05
C LYS A 145 -11.10 -15.71 -18.90
N TYR A 146 -11.28 -14.54 -19.52
CA TYR A 146 -10.31 -13.46 -19.50
C TYR A 146 -10.46 -12.53 -18.28
N MET A 147 -11.62 -12.57 -17.62
CA MET A 147 -11.96 -11.64 -16.54
C MET A 147 -11.78 -12.23 -15.14
N PHE A 148 -11.72 -13.56 -15.00
CA PHE A 148 -11.62 -14.23 -13.70
C PHE A 148 -10.45 -13.72 -12.85
N GLY A 149 -9.23 -13.71 -13.40
CA GLY A 149 -8.05 -13.23 -12.68
C GLY A 149 -8.13 -11.76 -12.31
N GLN A 150 -8.69 -10.93 -13.19
CA GLN A 150 -8.85 -9.50 -12.94
C GLN A 150 -9.85 -9.23 -11.81
N VAL A 151 -10.98 -9.94 -11.79
CA VAL A 151 -12.00 -9.82 -10.75
C VAL A 151 -11.43 -10.30 -9.42
N PHE A 152 -10.74 -11.44 -9.40
CA PHE A 152 -10.08 -11.96 -8.20
C PHE A 152 -9.07 -10.97 -7.61
N LEU A 153 -8.21 -10.37 -8.43
CA LEU A 153 -7.24 -9.37 -7.99
C LEU A 153 -7.90 -8.11 -7.43
N THR A 154 -8.93 -7.60 -8.11
CA THR A 154 -9.66 -6.42 -7.62
C THR A 154 -10.40 -6.70 -6.31
N LEU A 155 -10.98 -7.90 -6.15
CA LEU A 155 -11.63 -8.35 -4.93
C LEU A 155 -10.64 -8.51 -3.78
N TYR A 156 -9.48 -9.12 -4.03
CA TYR A 156 -8.41 -9.24 -3.05
C TYR A 156 -7.97 -7.86 -2.55
N ASN A 157 -7.77 -6.89 -3.46
CA ASN A 157 -7.40 -5.52 -3.10
C ASN A 157 -8.50 -4.83 -2.24
N VAL A 158 -9.78 -5.02 -2.57
CA VAL A 158 -10.90 -4.52 -1.74
C VAL A 158 -10.87 -5.15 -0.34
N ALA A 159 -10.68 -6.46 -0.23
CA ALA A 159 -10.62 -7.14 1.06
C ALA A 159 -9.44 -6.63 1.90
N LEU A 160 -8.29 -6.42 1.27
CA LEU A 160 -7.07 -5.95 1.94
C LEU A 160 -7.24 -4.53 2.49
N ASN A 161 -7.90 -3.66 1.72
CA ASN A 161 -8.19 -2.28 2.06
C ASN A 161 -9.54 -2.07 2.77
N PHE A 162 -10.22 -3.15 3.20
CA PHE A 162 -11.54 -3.06 3.84
C PHE A 162 -11.56 -2.09 5.04
N PRO A 163 -10.58 -2.06 5.97
CA PRO A 163 -10.60 -1.10 7.07
C PRO A 163 -10.50 0.36 6.65
N VAL A 164 -9.90 0.64 5.48
CA VAL A 164 -9.88 2.00 4.90
C VAL A 164 -11.27 2.32 4.34
N ILE A 165 -11.90 1.38 3.64
CA ILE A 165 -13.27 1.54 3.12
C ILE A 165 -14.27 1.72 4.27
N GLU A 166 -14.15 0.92 5.33
CA GLU A 166 -14.90 1.06 6.58
C GLU A 166 -14.67 2.45 7.18
N GLY A 167 -13.43 2.93 7.20
CA GLY A 167 -13.03 4.28 7.61
C GLY A 167 -13.63 5.43 6.78
N MET A 168 -14.00 5.18 5.52
CA MET A 168 -14.63 6.17 4.65
C MET A 168 -16.16 6.19 4.79
N LEU A 169 -16.77 5.01 4.74
CA LEU A 169 -18.21 4.84 4.52
C LEU A 169 -19.00 4.51 5.78
N LEU A 170 -18.42 3.72 6.71
CA LEU A 170 -19.17 3.12 7.82
C LEU A 170 -18.83 3.75 9.17
N ARG A 171 -17.59 4.20 9.37
CA ARG A 171 -17.13 4.80 10.63
C ARG A 171 -17.70 6.20 10.85
N LYS A 172 -18.16 6.45 12.07
CA LYS A 172 -18.66 7.76 12.57
C LYS A 172 -17.78 8.34 13.69
N ASP A 173 -16.73 7.63 14.09
CA ASP A 173 -15.81 8.03 15.15
C ASP A 173 -14.73 9.02 14.67
N GLU A 174 -13.98 9.60 15.61
CA GLU A 174 -12.94 10.61 15.33
C GLU A 174 -11.80 10.11 14.41
N GLY A 175 -11.65 8.79 14.26
CA GLY A 175 -10.69 8.18 13.35
C GLY A 175 -11.15 8.07 11.89
N ARG A 176 -12.35 8.57 11.54
CA ARG A 176 -12.93 8.53 10.20
C ARG A 176 -12.08 9.33 9.19
N ILE A 177 -12.09 8.89 7.93
CA ILE A 177 -11.57 9.67 6.82
C ILE A 177 -12.46 10.90 6.60
N PRO A 178 -11.91 12.13 6.62
CA PRO A 178 -12.71 13.33 6.40
C PRO A 178 -13.40 13.31 5.03
N PHE A 179 -14.68 13.67 4.99
CA PHE A 179 -15.46 13.67 3.76
C PHE A 179 -14.82 14.53 2.65
N SER A 180 -14.20 15.66 3.01
CA SER A 180 -13.46 16.52 2.09
C SER A 180 -12.33 15.79 1.35
N VAL A 181 -11.63 14.86 2.02
CA VAL A 181 -10.55 14.07 1.40
C VAL A 181 -11.13 13.05 0.42
N SER A 182 -12.23 12.39 0.79
CA SER A 182 -12.94 11.49 -0.13
C SER A 182 -13.44 12.22 -1.37
N LEU A 183 -14.01 13.42 -1.20
CA LEU A 183 -14.46 14.25 -2.33
C LEU A 183 -13.30 14.66 -3.24
N LEU A 184 -12.19 15.14 -2.66
CA LEU A 184 -10.98 15.48 -3.42
C LEU A 184 -10.45 14.28 -4.20
N SER A 185 -10.49 13.10 -3.58
CA SER A 185 -10.04 11.85 -4.20
C SER A 185 -10.91 11.48 -5.39
N VAL A 186 -12.24 11.64 -5.31
CA VAL A 186 -13.15 11.43 -6.45
C VAL A 186 -12.82 12.37 -7.61
N VAL A 187 -12.63 13.66 -7.33
CA VAL A 187 -12.27 14.65 -8.36
C VAL A 187 -10.94 14.26 -9.03
N PHE A 188 -9.94 13.88 -8.24
CA PHE A 188 -8.66 13.43 -8.77
C PHE A 188 -8.79 12.16 -9.63
N SER A 189 -9.57 11.17 -9.18
CA SER A 189 -9.86 9.95 -9.94
C SER A 189 -10.56 10.24 -11.27
N LEU A 190 -11.54 11.16 -11.29
CA LEU A 190 -12.23 11.56 -12.52
C LEU A 190 -11.29 12.28 -13.49
N ALA A 191 -10.46 13.21 -12.98
CA ALA A 191 -9.46 13.90 -13.79
C ALA A 191 -8.45 12.91 -14.39
N PHE A 192 -8.01 11.93 -13.61
CA PHE A 192 -7.11 10.88 -14.09
C PHE A 192 -7.74 10.03 -15.20
N LEU A 193 -9.01 9.62 -15.04
CA LEU A 193 -9.74 8.88 -16.06
C LEU A 193 -9.95 9.71 -17.34
N TYR A 194 -10.26 11.00 -17.20
CA TYR A 194 -10.42 11.91 -18.32
C TYR A 194 -9.12 12.07 -19.13
N LEU A 195 -8.00 12.31 -18.44
CA LEU A 195 -6.68 12.39 -19.08
C LEU A 195 -6.30 11.08 -19.77
N GLY A 196 -6.56 9.94 -19.12
CA GLY A 196 -6.34 8.62 -19.71
C GLY A 196 -7.18 8.37 -20.98
N SER A 197 -8.40 8.92 -21.03
CA SER A 197 -9.27 8.83 -22.22
C SER A 197 -8.83 9.70 -23.39
N ILE A 198 -8.02 10.74 -23.15
CA ILE A 198 -7.45 11.57 -24.23
C ILE A 198 -6.21 10.90 -24.82
N ALA A 199 -5.46 10.14 -24.00
CA ALA A 199 -4.22 9.49 -24.39
C ALA A 199 -4.41 8.14 -25.12
N LEU A 200 -5.64 7.59 -25.12
CA LEU A 200 -6.00 6.29 -25.71
C LEU A 200 -6.89 6.49 -26.94
#